data_AF-A0A2V8H4D0-F1
#
_entry.id   AF-A0A2V8H4D0-F1
#
_cell.length_a   1.000
_cell.length_b   1.000
_cell.length_c   1.000
_cell.angle_alpha   90.00
_cell.angle_beta   90.00
_cell.angle_gamma   90.00
#
_symmetry.space_group_name_H-M   'P 1'
#
loop_
_entity.id
_entity.type
_entity.pdbx_description
1 polymer ?
#
loop_
_entity_poly.entity_id
_entity_poly.type
_entity_poly.pdbx_seq_one_letter_code
_entity_poly.pdbx_strand_id
1 'polypeptide(L)' 'GAIAELTAGIELAPESPSLHFQLARAYQRVGRLADATRERDEFTRLDRLARTRRTGPQSVGGKK' A
#
# COMPACT_ATOMS: atom_id res chain seq x y z
N GLY A 1 4.71 -17.13 -1.39
CA GLY A 1 3.43 -16.99 -0.66
C GLY A 1 3.22 -15.51 -0.45
N ALA A 2 2.08 -14.95 -0.84
CA ALA A 2 1.95 -13.51 -1.11
C ALA A 2 2.49 -12.61 0.01
N ILE A 3 2.25 -12.96 1.28
CA ILE A 3 2.75 -12.20 2.45
C ILE A 3 4.28 -12.11 2.47
N ALA A 4 4.99 -13.23 2.24
CA ALA A 4 6.45 -13.27 2.28
C ALA A 4 7.08 -12.45 1.14
N GLU A 5 6.53 -12.57 -0.07
CA GLU A 5 7.03 -11.83 -1.25
C GLU A 5 6.78 -10.32 -1.11
N LEU A 6 5.62 -9.95 -0.56
CA LEU A 6 5.29 -8.56 -0.28
C LEU A 6 6.14 -7.97 0.84
N THR A 7 6.45 -8.76 1.88
CA THR A 7 7.33 -8.34 2.97
C THR A 7 8.74 -8.07 2.44
N ALA A 8 9.31 -8.98 1.65
CA ALA A 8 10.61 -8.76 0.99
C ALA A 8 10.57 -7.53 0.06
N GLY A 9 9.46 -7.31 -0.64
CA GLY A 9 9.26 -6.10 -1.43
C GLY A 9 9.28 -4.82 -0.57
N ILE A 10 8.68 -4.84 0.62
CA ILE A 10 8.69 -3.71 1.55
C ILE A 10 10.09 -3.45 2.10
N GLU A 11 10.91 -4.48 2.31
CA GLU A 11 12.32 -4.29 2.69
C GLU A 11 13.11 -3.55 1.59
N LEU A 12 12.79 -3.80 0.32
CA LEU A 12 13.41 -3.12 -0.82
C LEU A 12 12.85 -1.72 -1.06
N ALA A 13 11.55 -1.52 -0.84
CA ALA A 13 10.84 -0.28 -1.12
C ALA A 13 9.80 0.03 -0.03
N PRO A 14 10.24 0.44 1.17
CA PRO A 14 9.34 0.67 2.31
C PRO A 14 8.43 1.90 2.11
N GLU A 15 8.74 2.75 1.13
CA GLU A 15 7.96 3.93 0.82
C GLU A 15 6.87 3.67 -0.25
N SER A 16 6.72 2.42 -0.71
CA SER A 16 5.80 2.08 -1.80
C SER A 16 4.39 1.80 -1.25
N PRO A 17 3.41 2.71 -1.44
CA PRO A 17 2.04 2.50 -0.95
C PRO A 17 1.40 1.22 -1.54
N SER A 18 1.73 0.88 -2.78
CA SER A 18 1.21 -0.30 -3.46
C SER A 18 1.52 -1.61 -2.72
N LEU A 19 2.72 -1.72 -2.13
CA LEU A 19 3.15 -2.92 -1.41
C LEU A 19 2.38 -3.10 -0.10
N HIS A 20 2.23 -2.02 0.68
CA HIS A 20 1.42 -2.02 1.90
C HIS A 20 -0.05 -2.37 1.62
N PHE A 21 -0.63 -1.86 0.53
CA PHE A 21 -2.00 -2.21 0.14
C PHE A 21 -2.15 -3.70 -0.19
N GLN A 22 -1.21 -4.27 -0.94
CA GLN A 22 -1.24 -5.69 -1.27
C GLN A 22 -1.03 -6.55 -0.02
N LEU A 23 -0.14 -6.15 0.88
CA LEU A 23 0.15 -6.89 2.11
C LEU A 23 -1.07 -6.89 3.03
N ALA A 24 -1.76 -5.76 3.15
CA ALA A 24 -3.02 -5.67 3.86
C ALA A 24 -4.07 -6.67 3.33
N ARG A 25 -4.25 -6.72 2.00
CA ARG A 25 -5.19 -7.68 1.38
C ARG A 25 -4.79 -9.13 1.62
N ALA A 26 -3.49 -9.42 1.58
CA ALA A 26 -2.98 -10.75 1.87
C ALA A 26 -3.27 -11.15 3.33
N TYR A 27 -3.07 -10.23 4.28
CA TYR A 27 -3.42 -10.45 5.69
C TYR A 27 -4.93 -10.64 5.91
N GLN A 28 -5.79 -9.90 5.20
CA GLN A 28 -7.24 -10.09 5.28
C GLN A 28 -7.66 -11.51 4.85
N ARG A 29 -7.05 -12.04 3.79
CA ARG A 29 -7.37 -13.38 3.27
C ARG A 29 -7.02 -14.50 4.24
N VAL A 30 -6.01 -14.31 5.07
CA VAL A 30 -5.58 -15.30 6.09
C VAL A 30 -6.19 -15.03 7.47
N GLY A 31 -7.14 -14.09 7.58
CA GLY A 31 -7.82 -13.75 8.83
C GLY A 31 -7.01 -12.88 9.80
N ARG A 32 -5.84 -12.37 9.40
CA ARG A 32 -5.00 -11.48 10.22
C ARG A 32 -5.47 -10.03 10.09
N LEU A 33 -6.62 -9.72 10.68
CA LEU A 33 -7.25 -8.40 10.56
C LEU A 33 -6.45 -7.27 11.23
N ALA A 34 -5.74 -7.57 12.31
CA ALA A 34 -4.88 -6.60 13.00
C ALA A 34 -3.72 -6.14 12.11
N ASP A 35 -2.98 -7.09 11.54
CA ASP A 35 -1.88 -6.81 10.60
C ASP A 35 -2.42 -6.11 9.33
N ALA A 36 -3.56 -6.55 8.81
CA ALA A 36 -4.19 -5.90 7.66
C ALA A 36 -4.54 -4.43 7.91
N THR A 37 -5.02 -4.11 9.12
CA THR A 37 -5.38 -2.74 9.49
C THR A 37 -4.14 -1.86 9.57
N ARG A 38 -3.06 -2.38 10.16
CA ARG A 38 -1.78 -1.68 10.26
C ARG A 38 -1.21 -1.34 8.87
N GLU A 39 -1.17 -2.31 7.96
CA GLU A 39 -0.68 -2.10 6.60
C GLU A 39 -1.57 -1.15 5.79
N ARG A 40 -2.89 -1.14 6.05
CA ARG A 40 -3.81 -0.17 5.45
C ARG A 40 -3.57 1.27 5.94
N ASP A 41 -3.25 1.44 7.21
CA ASP A 41 -2.93 2.75 7.76
C ASP A 41 -1.67 3.32 7.11
N GLU A 42 -0.62 2.49 7.01
CA GLU A 42 0.63 2.88 6.37
C GLU A 42 0.44 3.16 4.87
N PHE A 43 -0.37 2.36 4.16
CA PHE A 43 -0.81 2.69 2.80
C PHE A 43 -1.44 4.08 2.72
N THR A 44 -2.37 4.40 3.63
CA THR A 44 -3.10 5.68 3.61
C THR A 44 -2.15 6.85 3.84
N ARG A 45 -1.19 6.68 4.75
CA ARG A 45 -0.13 7.66 5.03
C ARG A 45 0.77 7.86 3.82
N LEU A 46 1.30 6.78 3.25
CA LEU A 46 2.19 6.83 2.08
C LEU A 46 1.49 7.32 0.82
N ASP A 47 0.23 6.94 0.60
CA ASP A 47 -0.58 7.41 -0.54
C ASP A 47 -0.86 8.91 -0.44
N ARG A 48 -1.09 9.44 0.77
CA ARG A 48 -1.17 10.90 1.02
C ARG A 48 0.16 11.58 0.71
N LEU A 49 1.28 11.05 1.22
CA LEU A 49 2.62 11.60 0.96
C LEU A 49 2.97 11.56 -0.54
N ALA A 50 2.67 10.45 -1.20
CA ALA A 50 2.85 10.26 -2.64
C ALA A 50 1.91 11.17 -3.45
N ARG A 51 0.67 11.41 -3.00
CA ARG A 51 -0.23 12.45 -3.58
C ARG A 51 0.42 13.82 -3.56
N THR A 52 1.01 14.20 -2.44
CA THR A 52 1.69 15.49 -2.28
C THR A 52 2.96 15.58 -3.14
N ARG A 53 3.67 14.47 -3.39
CA ARG A 53 4.82 14.45 -4.33
C ARG A 53 4.41 14.38 -5.81
N ARG A 54 3.29 13.73 -6.13
CA ARG A 54 2.80 13.57 -7.51
C ARG A 54 1.90 14.71 -7.99
N THR A 55 1.53 15.65 -7.13
CA THR A 55 0.86 16.90 -7.54
C THR A 55 1.85 17.88 -8.19
N GLY A 56 2.55 17.42 -9.22
CA GLY A 56 2.64 18.19 -10.44
C GLY A 56 1.34 17.97 -11.26
N PRO A 57 0.94 18.89 -12.13
CA PRO A 57 -0.35 18.83 -12.84
C PRO A 57 -0.37 17.73 -13.91
N GLN A 58 -0.57 16.47 -13.51
CA GLN A 58 -0.91 15.30 -14.35
C GLN A 58 -1.22 14.17 -13.34
N SER A 59 -2.45 13.69 -13.18
CA SER A 59 -3.18 12.96 -14.19
C SER A 59 -4.69 13.08 -13.95
N VAL A 60 -5.38 13.68 -14.91
CA VAL A 60 -6.79 13.44 -15.17
C VAL A 60 -6.96 12.00 -15.66
N GLY A 61 -8.03 11.31 -15.23
CA GLY A 61 -8.46 10.07 -15.86
C GLY A 61 -8.91 9.00 -14.89
N GLY A 62 -10.15 9.12 -14.43
CA GLY A 62 -10.79 8.07 -13.65
C GLY A 62 -12.20 8.41 -13.18
N LYS A 63 -12.95 9.17 -13.99
CA LYS A 63 -14.41 9.22 -13.90
C LYS A 63 -14.95 8.57 -15.16
N LYS A 64 -15.63 7.44 -15.01
CA LYS A 64 -16.96 7.16 -15.57
C LYS A 64 -17.43 5.82 -15.03
#